data_AF-A0AAY4DI72-F1
#
_entry.id   AF-A0AAY4DI72-F1
#
_cell.length_a   1.000
_cell.length_b   1.000
_cell.length_c   1.000
_cell.angle_alpha   90.00
_cell.angle_beta   90.00
_cell.angle_gamma   90.00
#
_symmetry.space_group_name_H-M   'P 1'
#
loop_
_entity.id
_entity.type
_entity.pdbx_description
1 polymer ?
#
loop_
_entity_poly.entity_id
_entity_poly.type
_entity_poly.pdbx_seq_one_letter_code
_entity_poly.pdbx_strand_id
1 'polypeptide(L)'
;MPRKKVTEVSGNGGMKRKRGGGRKKDQDFSSDDEFDDFEQENTKKPGKPASKAGLQPVTVADDVKEKIVSVSGTRGAGQLAFWSRRFHNAPLGFFFLFFPQKLELPKVKGQLLIFGATNWDLIGRKEVPKQQAAYRNLGQNLWGPHRYGCLSDVQVSCVVSGPCAAHSLIITTEGKLWSWGRNEKGQLGHGDTKRLEAPKLVEALVEEVVVSAACGRNHTLALTENGTVYSFGENKLGQLGQGNQTDAVLSPATIQYNGQPLVKVSCGAEFSMVVDCKGNLYSFGCPEYGQLGHNSDGKFIARAQRIEFDCELIPRRVAIFIERTKDGQVLPVPNVVARDVACGANHTLVLDSQKRVFSWGFGGYGRLGHTEQKDEMVPRLVKLFDFPGRGASQIYCGYQCSFAVSEMGGLFFWGVTNTSRESTMYPKAVQDLCGWKIRSLACGRNNSEKNASEKRCNKFFFFYYYYYLTPLLPGPSSVTSCKAESGAPVVLST
;
A
#
# COMPACT_ATOMS: atom_id res chain seq x y z
N MET A 1 -71.51 28.03 -40.57
CA MET A 1 -71.95 28.30 -39.18
C MET A 1 -72.11 26.96 -38.47
N PRO A 2 -71.90 26.89 -37.15
CA PRO A 2 -71.18 27.86 -36.31
C PRO A 2 -70.04 27.17 -35.54
N ARG A 3 -69.08 27.80 -34.87
CA ARG A 3 -68.58 29.16 -34.60
C ARG A 3 -67.43 28.87 -33.59
N LYS A 4 -66.33 29.59 -33.45
CA LYS A 4 -66.09 31.04 -33.54
C LYS A 4 -64.57 31.24 -33.55
N LYS A 5 -64.13 32.29 -34.22
CA LYS A 5 -62.78 32.86 -34.20
C LYS A 5 -62.91 34.31 -33.68
N VAL A 6 -61.74 34.89 -33.39
CA VAL A 6 -61.43 36.33 -33.19
C VAL A 6 -61.64 36.79 -31.73
N THR A 7 -60.62 37.29 -31.03
CA THR A 7 -59.94 38.58 -31.29
C THR A 7 -58.41 38.60 -31.14
N GLU A 8 -57.79 39.35 -32.05
CA GLU A 8 -56.41 39.88 -32.03
C GLU A 8 -56.25 41.03 -31.01
N VAL A 9 -55.00 41.47 -30.81
CA VAL A 9 -54.48 42.87 -30.91
C VAL A 9 -53.12 42.88 -30.16
N SER A 10 -51.99 42.80 -30.87
CA SER A 10 -51.15 43.88 -31.45
C SER A 10 -49.92 44.20 -30.57
N GLY A 11 -48.73 44.19 -31.17
CA GLY A 11 -47.83 45.34 -31.08
C GLY A 11 -46.39 44.96 -31.47
N ASN A 12 -45.85 45.72 -32.43
CA ASN A 12 -44.66 45.49 -33.23
C ASN A 12 -43.34 45.83 -32.51
N GLY A 13 -42.23 45.22 -32.95
CA GLY A 13 -40.87 45.69 -32.65
C GLY A 13 -39.78 44.66 -32.98
N GLY A 14 -39.27 44.67 -34.22
CA GLY A 14 -38.19 43.76 -34.65
C GLY A 14 -36.78 44.33 -34.44
N MET A 15 -35.79 43.44 -34.23
CA MET A 15 -34.55 43.35 -35.04
C MET A 15 -33.69 42.12 -34.62
N LYS A 16 -33.51 41.19 -35.58
CA LYS A 16 -32.39 40.26 -35.84
C LYS A 16 -31.60 39.59 -34.69
N ARG A 17 -31.67 38.24 -34.63
CA ARG A 17 -30.59 37.37 -34.11
C ARG A 17 -30.22 36.25 -35.09
N LYS A 18 -28.90 36.04 -35.21
CA LYS A 18 -28.17 35.07 -36.05
C LYS A 18 -28.46 33.61 -35.65
N ARG A 19 -28.44 32.72 -36.66
CA ARG A 19 -28.56 31.26 -36.55
C ARG A 19 -27.39 30.64 -35.76
N GLY A 20 -27.70 29.69 -34.88
CA GLY A 20 -26.77 28.73 -34.29
C GLY A 20 -27.43 27.35 -34.25
N GLY A 21 -26.89 26.38 -35.00
CA GLY A 21 -27.34 24.99 -35.01
C GLY A 21 -26.74 24.22 -33.83
N GLY A 22 -27.56 23.47 -33.11
CA GLY A 22 -27.13 22.61 -32.02
C GLY A 22 -26.60 21.27 -32.53
N ARG A 23 -25.40 20.89 -32.08
CA ARG A 23 -24.93 19.49 -32.03
C ARG A 23 -24.91 19.05 -30.57
N LYS A 24 -25.55 17.91 -30.31
CA LYS A 24 -25.48 17.16 -29.05
C LYS A 24 -24.00 16.85 -28.74
N LYS A 25 -23.58 17.07 -27.49
CA LYS A 25 -22.32 16.57 -26.93
C LYS A 25 -22.65 15.41 -26.00
N ASP A 26 -22.07 14.26 -26.28
CA ASP A 26 -21.96 13.13 -25.36
C ASP A 26 -21.12 13.56 -24.15
N GLN A 27 -21.55 13.14 -22.96
CA GLN A 27 -20.86 13.36 -21.69
C GLN A 27 -19.80 12.28 -21.51
N ASP A 28 -18.52 12.66 -21.67
CA ASP A 28 -17.39 11.89 -21.19
C ASP A 28 -17.32 11.96 -19.67
N PHE A 29 -17.37 10.80 -19.01
CA PHE A 29 -17.06 10.65 -17.58
C PHE A 29 -15.55 10.79 -17.36
N SER A 30 -15.13 11.99 -16.96
CA SER A 30 -13.81 12.31 -16.44
C SER A 30 -14.00 12.79 -15.00
N SER A 31 -13.77 11.92 -14.03
CA SER A 31 -13.63 12.31 -12.62
C SER A 31 -12.19 12.05 -12.19
N ASP A 32 -11.28 12.87 -12.71
CA ASP A 32 -10.08 13.26 -11.99
C ASP A 32 -10.47 14.47 -11.14
N ASP A 33 -11.00 14.23 -9.93
CA ASP A 33 -11.08 15.28 -8.92
C ASP A 33 -9.76 15.28 -8.14
N GLU A 34 -8.93 16.25 -8.51
CA GLU A 34 -7.82 16.78 -7.73
C GLU A 34 -8.31 17.15 -6.32
N PHE A 35 -7.62 16.66 -5.29
CA PHE A 35 -7.69 17.22 -3.95
C PHE A 35 -6.26 17.57 -3.51
N ASP A 36 -5.75 18.67 -4.07
CA ASP A 36 -4.62 19.42 -3.52
C ASP A 36 -5.13 20.83 -3.15
N ASP A 37 -4.57 21.35 -2.05
CA ASP A 37 -4.72 22.69 -1.45
C ASP A 37 -6.02 23.03 -0.71
N PHE A 38 -5.96 22.94 0.63
CA PHE A 38 -6.59 23.93 1.50
C PHE A 38 -5.74 24.18 2.76
N GLU A 39 -4.77 25.09 2.66
CA GLU A 39 -4.40 25.95 3.78
C GLU A 39 -4.51 27.41 3.32
N GLN A 40 -5.45 28.14 3.94
CA GLN A 40 -5.39 29.59 4.01
C GLN A 40 -5.60 30.05 5.45
N GLU A 41 -4.50 30.57 5.97
CA GLU A 41 -4.29 31.43 7.13
C GLU A 41 -5.49 32.30 7.53
N ASN A 42 -5.80 32.30 8.82
CA ASN A 42 -6.57 33.36 9.46
C ASN A 42 -5.84 33.80 10.74
N THR A 43 -4.81 34.63 10.59
CA THR A 43 -4.24 35.38 11.71
C THR A 43 -4.60 36.86 11.59
N LYS A 44 -5.55 37.32 12.41
CA LYS A 44 -5.69 38.73 12.78
C LYS A 44 -5.05 38.94 14.16
N LYS A 45 -4.05 39.82 14.21
CA LYS A 45 -3.46 40.37 15.45
C LYS A 45 -4.51 41.22 16.21
N PRO A 46 -4.32 41.39 17.53
CA PRO A 46 -4.06 42.75 17.99
C PRO A 46 -2.96 42.88 19.06
N GLY A 47 -2.24 44.01 18.97
CA GLY A 47 -1.76 44.86 20.08
C GLY A 47 -0.90 44.29 21.23
N LYS A 48 0.36 44.76 21.32
CA LYS A 48 1.16 44.80 22.57
C LYS A 48 0.64 45.91 23.51
N PRO A 49 0.96 45.84 24.83
CA PRO A 49 2.06 46.65 25.33
C PRO A 49 3.06 45.91 26.26
N ALA A 50 4.24 46.52 26.40
CA ALA A 50 5.35 46.17 27.32
C ALA A 50 4.98 46.50 28.80
N SER A 51 5.66 46.12 29.89
CA SER A 51 7.10 45.95 30.16
C SER A 51 7.37 45.36 31.58
N LYS A 52 8.54 44.72 31.73
CA LYS A 52 9.50 44.62 32.88
C LYS A 52 9.14 44.08 34.29
N ALA A 53 9.90 43.01 34.62
CA ALA A 53 10.80 42.80 35.78
C ALA A 53 10.28 42.52 37.21
N GLY A 54 10.89 41.50 37.86
CA GLY A 54 10.95 41.35 39.33
C GLY A 54 11.11 39.91 39.83
N LEU A 55 12.16 39.61 40.61
CA LEU A 55 12.49 38.31 41.21
C LEU A 55 11.69 37.97 42.50
N GLN A 56 11.76 36.67 42.84
CA GLN A 56 11.28 35.79 43.96
C GLN A 56 11.43 36.27 45.45
N PRO A 57 11.17 35.44 46.50
CA PRO A 57 10.20 34.33 46.78
C PRO A 57 9.50 34.45 48.17
N VAL A 58 8.47 33.65 48.53
CA VAL A 58 8.17 33.21 49.94
C VAL A 58 7.41 31.85 49.98
N THR A 59 7.73 31.11 51.04
CA THR A 59 7.47 29.73 51.51
C THR A 59 6.13 29.39 52.19
N VAL A 60 5.76 28.09 52.03
CA VAL A 60 5.23 27.07 53.00
C VAL A 60 3.82 27.19 53.59
N ALA A 61 3.03 26.10 53.43
CA ALA A 61 2.48 25.20 54.47
C ALA A 61 1.38 24.31 53.83
N ASP A 62 1.59 22.99 53.73
CA ASP A 62 1.00 21.93 54.61
C ASP A 62 -0.39 21.50 54.07
N ASP A 63 -0.86 20.26 53.94
CA ASP A 63 -0.48 18.88 54.35
C ASP A 63 -1.57 17.99 53.64
N VAL A 64 -1.44 16.72 53.19
CA VAL A 64 -1.48 15.47 53.98
C VAL A 64 -1.45 14.23 53.03
N LYS A 65 -0.39 13.43 53.21
CA LYS A 65 -0.24 11.95 53.32
C LYS A 65 -0.63 10.99 52.19
N GLU A 66 0.42 10.53 51.51
CA GLU A 66 0.66 9.11 51.22
C GLU A 66 0.97 8.30 52.50
N LYS A 67 0.61 7.01 52.50
CA LYS A 67 1.09 6.01 53.46
C LYS A 67 1.92 4.96 52.73
N ILE A 68 3.23 5.02 52.94
CA ILE A 68 4.15 3.90 52.79
C ILE A 68 4.46 3.39 54.20
N VAL A 69 4.28 2.09 54.43
CA VAL A 69 4.88 1.40 55.59
C VAL A 69 5.99 0.53 55.04
N SER A 70 7.20 0.83 55.49
CA SER A 70 8.39 0.00 55.38
C SER A 70 8.38 -1.06 56.49
N VAL A 71 8.83 -2.27 56.15
CA VAL A 71 9.45 -3.19 57.11
C VAL A 71 10.73 -3.71 56.48
N SER A 72 11.82 -3.48 57.20
CA SER A 72 13.19 -3.90 56.97
C SER A 72 13.41 -5.37 57.36
N GLY A 73 14.44 -6.01 56.78
CA GLY A 73 15.10 -7.15 57.43
C GLY A 73 15.52 -8.35 56.58
N THR A 74 16.71 -8.26 55.99
CA THR A 74 17.76 -9.30 55.88
C THR A 74 17.55 -10.63 55.11
N ARG A 75 18.38 -10.75 54.04
CA ARG A 75 19.18 -11.91 53.55
C ARG A 75 18.53 -13.31 53.51
N GLY A 76 18.44 -13.87 52.30
CA GLY A 76 18.31 -15.32 52.09
C GLY A 76 18.12 -15.66 50.62
N ALA A 77 18.85 -16.65 50.14
CA ALA A 77 18.89 -17.09 48.75
C ALA A 77 17.62 -17.83 48.29
N GLY A 78 17.37 -17.81 46.98
CA GLY A 78 16.74 -18.92 46.27
C GLY A 78 15.23 -18.88 46.03
N GLN A 79 14.87 -19.49 44.89
CA GLN A 79 13.58 -20.07 44.51
C GLN A 79 12.49 -19.20 43.84
N LEU A 80 12.42 -19.41 42.52
CA LEU A 80 11.21 -19.47 41.72
C LEU A 80 10.08 -20.23 42.44
N ALA A 81 8.90 -19.62 42.56
CA ALA A 81 7.63 -20.28 42.85
C ALA A 81 6.60 -19.79 41.82
N PHE A 82 6.24 -20.58 40.81
CA PHE A 82 5.15 -21.57 40.83
C PHE A 82 3.85 -21.07 41.49
N TRP A 83 2.87 -20.74 40.64
CA TRP A 83 1.46 -20.85 40.99
C TRP A 83 0.87 -22.03 40.19
N SER A 84 0.68 -23.16 40.88
CA SER A 84 -0.13 -24.27 40.42
C SER A 84 -1.48 -24.20 41.14
N ARG A 85 -2.56 -24.03 40.38
CA ARG A 85 -3.92 -24.37 40.82
C ARG A 85 -4.48 -25.47 39.92
N ARG A 86 -4.53 -26.66 40.53
CA ARG A 86 -5.39 -27.83 40.29
C ARG A 86 -6.27 -27.81 39.03
N PHE A 87 -5.91 -28.68 38.08
CA PHE A 87 -6.88 -29.55 37.41
C PHE A 87 -6.51 -30.99 37.77
N HIS A 88 -7.41 -31.69 38.45
CA HIS A 88 -7.36 -33.14 38.60
C HIS A 88 -7.98 -33.78 37.36
N ASN A 89 -7.33 -34.82 36.86
CA ASN A 89 -7.74 -35.74 35.78
C ASN A 89 -7.85 -35.18 34.36
N ALA A 90 -6.72 -35.16 33.65
CA ALA A 90 -6.66 -35.36 32.19
C ALA A 90 -5.38 -36.18 31.86
N PRO A 91 -5.41 -37.11 30.90
CA PRO A 91 -4.26 -37.96 30.60
C PRO A 91 -3.11 -37.13 30.01
N LEU A 92 -1.88 -37.61 30.22
CA LEU A 92 -0.61 -37.01 29.80
C LEU A 92 -0.57 -36.68 28.30
N GLY A 93 -1.10 -35.50 27.93
CA GLY A 93 -0.86 -34.86 26.65
C GLY A 93 0.48 -34.14 26.72
N PHE A 94 1.43 -34.55 25.89
CA PHE A 94 2.66 -33.83 25.61
C PHE A 94 2.34 -32.36 25.33
N PHE A 95 2.62 -31.46 26.27
CA PHE A 95 2.73 -30.03 26.00
C PHE A 95 4.01 -29.83 25.19
N PHE A 96 3.92 -30.00 23.87
CA PHE A 96 4.85 -29.32 22.99
C PHE A 96 4.64 -27.82 23.24
N LEU A 97 5.61 -27.18 23.88
CA LEU A 97 5.79 -25.74 23.78
C LEU A 97 5.93 -25.47 22.27
N PHE A 98 4.82 -25.07 21.65
CA PHE A 98 4.77 -24.65 20.27
C PHE A 98 5.52 -23.31 20.23
N PHE A 99 6.85 -23.38 20.10
CA PHE A 99 7.60 -22.21 19.69
C PHE A 99 7.04 -21.81 18.33
N PRO A 100 6.44 -20.61 18.18
CA PRO A 100 5.98 -20.18 16.87
C PRO A 100 7.19 -20.23 15.94
N GLN A 101 7.04 -20.94 14.82
CA GLN A 101 8.08 -21.00 13.81
C GLN A 101 8.32 -19.56 13.33
N LYS A 102 9.52 -19.04 13.62
CA LYS A 102 9.93 -17.71 13.16
C LYS A 102 9.87 -17.66 11.64
N LEU A 103 9.41 -16.53 11.12
CA LEU A 103 9.41 -16.29 9.67
C LEU A 103 10.85 -16.14 9.19
N GLU A 104 11.17 -16.80 8.08
CA GLU A 104 12.50 -16.70 7.47
C GLU A 104 12.62 -15.42 6.64
N LEU A 105 13.82 -14.84 6.64
CA LEU A 105 14.18 -13.80 5.68
C LEU A 105 14.12 -14.32 4.24
N PRO A 106 13.82 -13.45 3.25
CA PRO A 106 13.99 -13.78 1.85
C PRO A 106 15.41 -14.32 1.58
N LYS A 107 15.49 -15.48 0.92
CA LYS A 107 16.77 -16.18 0.67
C LYS A 107 17.67 -15.48 -0.35
N VAL A 108 17.19 -14.38 -0.93
CA VAL A 108 17.92 -13.64 -1.95
C VAL A 108 18.99 -12.79 -1.30
N LYS A 109 20.14 -12.64 -1.98
CA LYS A 109 21.25 -11.79 -1.54
C LYS A 109 21.79 -11.06 -2.77
N GLY A 110 21.98 -9.75 -2.66
CA GLY A 110 22.50 -8.96 -3.76
C GLY A 110 22.69 -7.49 -3.41
N GLN A 111 22.87 -6.68 -4.44
CA GLN A 111 23.04 -5.22 -4.34
C GLN A 111 21.80 -4.50 -4.87
N LEU A 112 21.47 -3.36 -4.27
CA LEU A 112 20.39 -2.49 -4.74
C LEU A 112 20.77 -1.78 -6.04
N LEU A 113 19.89 -1.87 -7.03
CA LEU A 113 19.90 -1.01 -8.22
C LEU A 113 18.65 -0.13 -8.22
N ILE A 114 18.81 1.14 -8.57
CA ILE A 114 17.70 2.11 -8.74
C ILE A 114 17.76 2.75 -10.11
N PHE A 115 16.60 3.00 -10.70
CA PHE A 115 16.41 3.80 -11.91
C PHE A 115 15.04 4.47 -11.86
N GLY A 116 14.79 5.45 -12.73
CA GLY A 116 13.58 6.26 -12.71
C GLY A 116 13.76 7.58 -11.95
N ALA A 117 12.64 8.16 -11.51
CA ALA A 117 12.64 9.46 -10.84
C ALA A 117 13.18 9.34 -9.41
N THR A 118 14.18 10.17 -9.09
CA THR A 118 14.73 10.29 -7.72
C THR A 118 14.52 11.68 -7.11
N ASN A 119 13.81 12.57 -7.82
CA ASN A 119 13.27 13.77 -7.19
C ASN A 119 11.98 13.42 -6.44
N TRP A 120 12.13 12.97 -5.20
CA TRP A 120 11.06 12.37 -4.41
C TRP A 120 9.86 13.29 -4.18
N ASP A 121 10.06 14.60 -4.05
CA ASP A 121 8.96 15.56 -3.84
C ASP A 121 8.22 15.93 -5.13
N LEU A 122 8.84 15.68 -6.29
CA LEU A 122 8.26 15.95 -7.61
C LEU A 122 7.48 14.76 -8.18
N ILE A 123 7.74 13.53 -7.72
CA ILE A 123 7.06 12.32 -8.22
C ILE A 123 5.54 12.49 -8.14
N GLY A 124 4.88 12.38 -9.30
CA GLY A 124 3.42 12.47 -9.41
C GLY A 124 2.85 13.88 -9.24
N ARG A 125 3.68 14.92 -9.23
CA ARG A 125 3.29 16.33 -9.11
C ARG A 125 3.86 17.16 -10.26
N LYS A 126 3.19 18.26 -10.61
CA LYS A 126 3.69 19.22 -11.60
C LYS A 126 4.84 20.07 -11.06
N GLU A 127 4.79 20.36 -9.77
CA GLU A 127 5.81 21.12 -9.04
C GLU A 127 5.96 20.58 -7.63
N VAL A 128 7.12 20.83 -7.01
CA VAL A 128 7.33 20.49 -5.60
C VAL A 128 6.47 21.39 -4.72
N PRO A 129 5.92 20.90 -3.60
CA PRO A 129 5.20 21.74 -2.63
C PRO A 129 6.05 22.93 -2.17
N LYS A 130 5.42 24.06 -1.85
CA LYS A 130 6.11 25.29 -1.42
C LYS A 130 7.04 25.05 -0.23
N GLN A 131 6.61 24.21 0.72
CA GLN A 131 7.38 23.81 1.88
C GLN A 131 8.68 23.07 1.50
N GLN A 132 8.70 22.40 0.35
CA GLN A 132 9.82 21.64 -0.21
C GLN A 132 10.53 22.38 -1.36
N ALA A 133 10.33 23.69 -1.51
CA ALA A 133 10.92 24.48 -2.60
C ALA A 133 12.46 24.38 -2.66
N ALA A 134 13.13 24.19 -1.52
CA ALA A 134 14.57 23.96 -1.44
C ALA A 134 15.02 22.68 -2.18
N TYR A 135 14.13 21.68 -2.29
CA TYR A 135 14.39 20.39 -2.93
C TYR A 135 13.95 20.34 -4.40
N ARG A 136 13.49 21.47 -4.98
CA ARG A 136 12.99 21.53 -6.36
C ARG A 136 13.94 20.92 -7.38
N ASN A 137 15.24 21.15 -7.20
CA ASN A 137 16.29 20.68 -8.10
C ASN A 137 17.08 19.49 -7.52
N LEU A 138 16.63 18.89 -6.42
CA LEU A 138 17.32 17.78 -5.76
C LEU A 138 16.77 16.44 -6.24
N GLY A 139 17.67 15.61 -6.78
CA GLY A 139 17.34 14.36 -7.46
C GLY A 139 17.15 14.56 -8.97
N GLN A 140 17.25 13.46 -9.71
CA GLN A 140 17.20 13.48 -11.18
C GLN A 140 16.50 12.22 -11.72
N ASN A 141 16.17 12.24 -13.01
CA ASN A 141 15.71 11.04 -13.70
C ASN A 141 16.91 10.17 -14.06
N LEU A 142 17.01 9.00 -13.44
CA LEU A 142 18.02 8.00 -13.72
C LEU A 142 17.53 7.09 -14.85
N TRP A 143 18.00 7.34 -16.07
CA TRP A 143 17.54 6.63 -17.26
C TRP A 143 18.03 5.17 -17.36
N GLY A 144 19.04 4.80 -16.57
CA GLY A 144 19.56 3.45 -16.45
C GLY A 144 19.76 3.04 -14.99
N PRO A 145 20.08 1.76 -14.71
CA PRO A 145 20.33 1.28 -13.36
C PRO A 145 21.58 1.89 -12.72
N HIS A 146 21.43 2.43 -11.51
CA HIS A 146 22.50 3.00 -10.69
C HIS A 146 22.59 2.31 -9.34
N ARG A 147 23.77 2.34 -8.73
CA ARG A 147 24.00 1.90 -7.34
C ARG A 147 24.09 3.10 -6.41
N TYR A 148 23.70 2.89 -5.16
CA TYR A 148 24.00 3.84 -4.09
C TYR A 148 25.37 3.56 -3.50
N GLY A 149 26.24 4.57 -3.45
CA GLY A 149 27.58 4.43 -2.85
C GLY A 149 27.54 4.06 -1.36
N CYS A 150 26.53 4.56 -0.63
CA CYS A 150 26.32 4.26 0.79
C CYS A 150 25.92 2.80 1.10
N LEU A 151 25.65 1.99 0.07
CA LEU A 151 25.30 0.57 0.20
C LEU A 151 26.36 -0.36 -0.40
N SER A 152 27.59 0.12 -0.61
CA SER A 152 28.67 -0.66 -1.23
C SER A 152 28.93 -2.00 -0.52
N ASP A 153 28.90 -2.00 0.81
CA ASP A 153 29.17 -3.19 1.65
C ASP A 153 27.89 -3.83 2.23
N VAL A 154 26.71 -3.37 1.81
CA VAL A 154 25.42 -3.84 2.36
C VAL A 154 24.81 -4.90 1.45
N GLN A 155 24.60 -6.10 2.00
CA GLN A 155 23.87 -7.17 1.31
C GLN A 155 22.36 -7.01 1.51
N VAL A 156 21.65 -6.86 0.40
CA VAL A 156 20.20 -6.65 0.36
C VAL A 156 19.49 -7.97 0.08
N SER A 157 18.47 -8.27 0.88
CA SER A 157 17.62 -9.46 0.73
C SER A 157 16.26 -9.15 0.10
N CYS A 158 15.74 -7.95 0.34
CA CYS A 158 14.46 -7.49 -0.19
C CYS A 158 14.52 -6.01 -0.53
N VAL A 159 13.81 -5.63 -1.61
CA VAL A 159 13.57 -4.23 -1.94
C VAL A 159 12.07 -3.99 -2.01
N VAL A 160 11.62 -2.90 -1.40
CA VAL A 160 10.20 -2.61 -1.19
C VAL A 160 9.90 -1.19 -1.67
N SER A 161 8.85 -1.07 -2.48
CA SER A 161 8.15 0.17 -2.78
C SER A 161 6.70 -0.19 -3.11
N GLY A 162 5.87 0.81 -3.35
CA GLY A 162 4.45 0.64 -3.66
C GLY A 162 4.05 1.38 -4.93
N PRO A 163 2.98 0.95 -5.62
CA PRO A 163 2.51 1.64 -6.83
C PRO A 163 2.04 3.09 -6.57
N CYS A 164 1.77 3.43 -5.32
CA CYS A 164 1.35 4.76 -4.87
C CYS A 164 2.47 5.53 -4.15
N ALA A 165 3.62 4.90 -3.92
CA ALA A 165 4.65 5.41 -3.02
C ALA A 165 5.66 6.29 -3.77
N ALA A 166 6.10 7.36 -3.11
CA ALA A 166 7.30 8.12 -3.47
C ALA A 166 8.41 7.91 -2.43
N HIS A 167 8.44 6.72 -1.81
CA HIS A 167 9.47 6.30 -0.87
C HIS A 167 9.81 4.82 -1.12
N SER A 168 10.92 4.36 -0.57
CA SER A 168 11.43 3.01 -0.77
C SER A 168 12.08 2.50 0.51
N LEU A 169 12.08 1.18 0.64
CA LEU A 169 12.76 0.48 1.72
C LEU A 169 13.60 -0.66 1.16
N ILE A 170 14.62 -1.04 1.92
CA ILE A 170 15.34 -2.30 1.76
C ILE A 170 15.39 -3.04 3.08
N ILE A 171 15.45 -4.36 2.97
CA ILE A 171 15.76 -5.25 4.08
C ILE A 171 17.10 -5.89 3.76
N THR A 172 18.04 -5.84 4.70
CA THR A 172 19.34 -6.48 4.54
C THR A 172 19.25 -8.00 4.75
N THR A 173 20.32 -8.73 4.47
CA THR A 173 20.40 -10.17 4.80
C THR A 173 20.43 -10.45 6.30
N GLU A 174 20.57 -9.40 7.12
CA GLU A 174 20.53 -9.44 8.58
C GLU A 174 19.15 -9.03 9.14
N GLY A 175 18.19 -8.74 8.25
CA GLY A 175 16.85 -8.30 8.64
C GLY A 175 16.77 -6.84 9.10
N LYS A 176 17.78 -6.02 8.80
CA LYS A 176 17.77 -4.59 9.14
C LYS A 176 16.99 -3.82 8.09
N LEU A 177 16.08 -2.94 8.55
CA LEU A 177 15.25 -2.11 7.68
C LEU A 177 15.91 -0.75 7.43
N TRP A 178 16.05 -0.39 6.16
CA TRP A 178 16.49 0.94 5.74
C TRP A 178 15.41 1.58 4.87
N SER A 179 15.28 2.90 4.93
CA SER A 179 14.28 3.65 4.16
C SER A 179 14.88 4.93 3.59
N TRP A 180 14.29 5.41 2.49
CA TRP A 180 14.61 6.70 1.88
C TRP A 180 13.49 7.18 0.95
N GLY A 181 13.56 8.45 0.55
CA GLY A 181 12.62 9.10 -0.35
C GLY A 181 11.78 10.19 0.33
N ARG A 182 10.53 10.37 -0.13
CA ARG A 182 9.60 11.37 0.41
C ARG A 182 9.24 11.04 1.86
N ASN A 183 9.19 12.05 2.73
CA ASN A 183 8.94 11.86 4.16
C ASN A 183 7.96 12.88 4.77
N GLU A 184 7.08 13.49 3.97
CA GLU A 184 6.17 14.56 4.41
C GLU A 184 5.25 14.16 5.58
N LYS A 185 4.99 12.85 5.75
CA LYS A 185 4.13 12.28 6.78
C LYS A 185 4.87 11.35 7.75
N GLY A 186 6.20 11.30 7.70
CA GLY A 186 6.99 10.38 8.53
C GLY A 186 7.06 8.95 8.00
N GLN A 187 6.71 8.70 6.73
CA GLN A 187 6.67 7.36 6.13
C GLN A 187 8.04 6.65 6.06
N LEU A 188 9.14 7.34 6.40
CA LEU A 188 10.47 6.74 6.51
C LEU A 188 10.77 6.18 7.92
N GLY A 189 10.08 6.64 8.97
CA GLY A 189 10.23 6.10 10.32
C GLY A 189 11.46 6.59 11.09
N HIS A 190 12.04 7.74 10.73
CA HIS A 190 13.25 8.28 11.38
C HIS A 190 12.97 9.29 12.51
N GLY A 191 11.72 9.43 12.95
CA GLY A 191 11.34 10.38 14.01
C GLY A 191 11.20 11.83 13.55
N ASP A 192 11.26 12.08 12.24
CA ASP A 192 11.06 13.40 11.63
C ASP A 192 10.29 13.29 10.30
N THR A 193 10.01 14.45 9.69
CA THR A 193 9.38 14.57 8.37
C THR A 193 10.36 15.03 7.27
N LYS A 194 11.66 14.83 7.48
CA LYS A 194 12.69 15.26 6.54
C LYS A 194 12.91 14.19 5.47
N ARG A 195 12.90 14.61 4.21
CA ARG A 195 13.21 13.76 3.06
C ARG A 195 14.64 13.21 3.15
N LEU A 196 14.87 12.02 2.61
CA LEU A 196 16.20 11.41 2.49
C LEU A 196 16.50 11.01 1.04
N GLU A 197 17.65 11.43 0.51
CA GLU A 197 18.08 11.11 -0.87
C GLU A 197 18.60 9.68 -1.04
N ALA A 198 19.13 9.12 0.04
CA ALA A 198 19.82 7.85 0.04
C ALA A 198 19.34 6.97 1.21
N PRO A 199 19.40 5.64 1.06
CA PRO A 199 19.04 4.67 2.11
C PRO A 199 19.69 5.00 3.45
N LYS A 200 18.88 5.03 4.52
CA LYS A 200 19.33 5.18 5.91
C LYS A 200 18.69 4.12 6.79
N LEU A 201 19.44 3.59 7.76
CA LEU A 201 18.94 2.64 8.74
C LEU A 201 17.81 3.26 9.59
N VAL A 202 16.74 2.50 9.79
CA VAL A 202 15.64 2.88 10.69
C VAL A 202 16.00 2.46 12.12
N GLU A 203 16.64 3.37 12.86
CA GLU A 203 17.19 3.11 14.21
C GLU A 203 16.15 2.54 15.19
N ALA A 204 14.90 2.97 15.10
CA ALA A 204 13.82 2.49 15.97
C ALA A 204 13.49 0.99 15.80
N LEU A 205 13.93 0.36 14.71
CA LEU A 205 13.73 -1.06 14.43
C LEU A 205 15.05 -1.84 14.37
N VAL A 206 16.15 -1.29 14.90
CA VAL A 206 17.46 -1.93 14.85
C VAL A 206 17.51 -3.23 15.63
N GLU A 207 16.75 -3.37 16.70
CA GLU A 207 16.68 -4.59 17.53
C GLU A 207 15.73 -5.65 16.95
N GLU A 208 14.92 -5.28 15.94
CA GLU A 208 13.98 -6.18 15.30
C GLU A 208 14.61 -6.83 14.05
N VAL A 209 14.17 -8.06 13.76
CA VAL A 209 14.48 -8.74 12.49
C VAL A 209 13.27 -8.59 11.58
N VAL A 210 13.34 -7.65 10.64
CA VAL A 210 12.26 -7.37 9.67
C VAL A 210 12.38 -8.35 8.49
N VAL A 211 11.30 -9.07 8.18
CA VAL A 211 11.27 -10.09 7.12
C VAL A 211 10.49 -9.66 5.89
N SER A 212 9.57 -8.70 6.04
CA SER A 212 8.77 -8.15 4.94
C SER A 212 8.35 -6.72 5.28
N ALA A 213 8.05 -5.92 4.25
CA ALA A 213 7.49 -4.59 4.42
C ALA A 213 6.56 -4.26 3.23
N ALA A 214 5.71 -3.27 3.42
CA ALA A 214 4.83 -2.75 2.37
C ALA A 214 4.70 -1.22 2.47
N CYS A 215 4.54 -0.57 1.32
CA CYS A 215 4.44 0.88 1.20
C CYS A 215 3.08 1.27 0.63
N GLY A 216 2.35 2.11 1.34
CA GLY A 216 1.21 2.84 0.80
C GLY A 216 1.61 4.16 0.17
N ARG A 217 0.67 5.10 0.04
CA ARG A 217 0.97 6.45 -0.50
C ARG A 217 1.94 7.20 0.41
N ASN A 218 1.60 7.27 1.70
CA ASN A 218 2.31 8.01 2.72
C ASN A 218 2.48 7.21 4.02
N HIS A 219 2.39 5.89 3.98
CA HIS A 219 2.57 5.03 5.16
C HIS A 219 3.33 3.75 4.83
N THR A 220 3.88 3.14 5.86
CA THR A 220 4.71 1.94 5.77
C THR A 220 4.28 0.93 6.82
N LEU A 221 4.26 -0.35 6.44
CA LEU A 221 4.17 -1.47 7.37
C LEU A 221 5.47 -2.29 7.31
N ALA A 222 5.98 -2.71 8.46
CA ALA A 222 7.13 -3.60 8.60
C ALA A 222 6.75 -4.82 9.44
N LEU A 223 6.94 -6.02 8.89
CA LEU A 223 6.65 -7.30 9.51
C LEU A 223 7.95 -7.93 10.03
N THR A 224 7.96 -8.30 11.32
CA THR A 224 9.11 -8.95 11.95
C THR A 224 9.04 -10.47 11.87
N GLU A 225 10.16 -11.15 12.13
CA GLU A 225 10.25 -12.61 12.14
C GLU A 225 9.29 -13.28 13.15
N ASN A 226 8.88 -12.54 14.19
CA ASN A 226 7.98 -13.00 15.23
C ASN A 226 6.49 -12.81 14.87
N GLY A 227 6.21 -12.24 13.69
CA GLY A 227 4.85 -11.95 13.23
C GLY A 227 4.24 -10.69 13.84
N THR A 228 5.06 -9.80 14.39
CA THR A 228 4.65 -8.47 14.85
C THR A 228 4.72 -7.48 13.68
N VAL A 229 3.73 -6.59 13.57
CA VAL A 229 3.73 -5.53 12.55
C VAL A 229 3.89 -4.17 13.21
N TYR A 230 4.88 -3.44 12.73
CA TYR A 230 5.10 -2.03 13.01
C TYR A 230 4.57 -1.18 11.85
N SER A 231 4.07 0.00 12.17
CA SER A 231 3.49 0.93 11.22
C SER A 231 3.92 2.36 11.53
N PHE A 232 4.16 3.16 10.49
CA PHE A 232 4.57 4.56 10.58
C PHE A 232 4.20 5.32 9.29
N GLY A 233 4.18 6.66 9.37
CA GLY A 233 3.71 7.53 8.31
C GLY A 233 2.34 8.15 8.62
N GLU A 234 1.57 8.42 7.58
CA GLU A 234 0.23 9.01 7.67
C GLU A 234 -0.77 8.06 8.34
N ASN A 235 -1.58 8.59 9.28
CA ASN A 235 -2.65 7.83 9.94
C ASN A 235 -4.00 8.57 9.94
N LYS A 236 -4.20 9.50 9.00
CA LYS A 236 -5.39 10.35 8.96
C LYS A 236 -6.68 9.55 8.83
N LEU A 237 -6.61 8.40 8.15
CA LEU A 237 -7.74 7.50 7.89
C LEU A 237 -7.58 6.17 8.64
N GLY A 238 -6.73 6.09 9.67
CA GLY A 238 -6.53 4.86 10.45
C GLY A 238 -5.69 3.79 9.75
N GLN A 239 -5.02 4.12 8.64
CA GLN A 239 -4.27 3.15 7.83
C GLN A 239 -3.05 2.52 8.51
N LEU A 240 -2.67 2.99 9.71
CA LEU A 240 -1.67 2.37 10.56
C LEU A 240 -2.25 1.34 11.54
N GLY A 241 -3.57 1.30 11.76
CA GLY A 241 -4.18 0.26 12.61
C GLY A 241 -3.84 0.39 14.10
N GLN A 242 -3.54 1.61 14.58
CA GLN A 242 -3.09 1.90 15.96
C GLN A 242 -4.24 2.32 16.91
N GLY A 243 -5.50 2.18 16.48
CA GLY A 243 -6.69 2.51 17.28
C GLY A 243 -7.00 4.00 17.39
N ASN A 244 -6.35 4.84 16.60
CA ASN A 244 -6.57 6.29 16.57
C ASN A 244 -6.37 6.85 15.15
N GLN A 245 -6.63 8.15 14.98
CA GLN A 245 -6.33 8.92 13.77
C GLN A 245 -5.40 10.07 14.12
N THR A 246 -4.29 10.17 13.41
CA THR A 246 -3.29 11.23 13.56
C THR A 246 -2.73 11.59 12.19
N ASP A 247 -2.31 12.85 12.00
CA ASP A 247 -1.80 13.27 10.69
C ASP A 247 -0.51 12.54 10.29
N ALA A 248 0.36 12.26 11.26
CA ALA A 248 1.64 11.60 11.05
C ALA A 248 2.11 10.88 12.32
N VAL A 249 2.67 9.69 12.14
CA VAL A 249 3.37 8.89 13.15
C VAL A 249 4.81 8.72 12.68
N LEU A 250 5.72 9.48 13.30
CA LEU A 250 7.08 9.69 12.79
C LEU A 250 8.05 8.55 13.12
N SER A 251 7.71 7.74 14.13
CA SER A 251 8.51 6.61 14.59
C SER A 251 7.69 5.33 14.50
N PRO A 252 8.28 4.20 14.08
CA PRO A 252 7.62 2.90 14.06
C PRO A 252 6.94 2.56 15.39
N ALA A 253 5.65 2.24 15.33
CA ALA A 253 4.88 1.76 16.48
C ALA A 253 4.04 0.55 16.07
N THR A 254 3.82 -0.36 17.02
CA THR A 254 3.09 -1.60 16.77
C THR A 254 1.62 -1.31 16.47
N ILE A 255 1.04 -2.05 15.53
CA ILE A 255 -0.40 -2.01 15.30
C ILE A 255 -1.17 -2.58 16.50
N GLN A 256 -2.40 -2.13 16.74
CA GLN A 256 -3.25 -2.64 17.80
C GLN A 256 -3.93 -3.94 17.36
N TYR A 257 -3.18 -5.03 17.45
CA TYR A 257 -3.62 -6.38 17.05
C TYR A 257 -3.21 -7.41 18.09
N ASN A 258 -4.18 -8.19 18.57
CA ASN A 258 -4.00 -9.23 19.59
C ASN A 258 -4.32 -10.65 19.08
N GLY A 259 -4.30 -10.85 17.76
CA GLY A 259 -4.61 -12.13 17.12
C GLY A 259 -3.40 -13.05 16.95
N GLN A 260 -3.44 -13.89 15.93
CA GLN A 260 -2.38 -14.85 15.60
C GLN A 260 -1.21 -14.16 14.89
N PRO A 261 0.04 -14.66 15.01
CA PRO A 261 1.19 -14.05 14.33
C PRO A 261 0.91 -13.76 12.85
N LEU A 262 1.24 -12.54 12.42
CA LEU A 262 1.03 -12.10 11.04
C LEU A 262 2.13 -12.66 10.13
N VAL A 263 1.80 -12.95 8.88
CA VAL A 263 2.72 -13.58 7.91
C VAL A 263 2.81 -12.84 6.58
N LYS A 264 1.84 -11.98 6.26
CA LYS A 264 1.85 -11.11 5.07
C LYS A 264 1.31 -9.72 5.42
N VAL A 265 1.87 -8.72 4.75
CA VAL A 265 1.45 -7.32 4.82
C VAL A 265 1.36 -6.76 3.40
N SER A 266 0.39 -5.88 3.14
CA SER A 266 0.25 -5.13 1.89
C SER A 266 -0.43 -3.80 2.18
N CYS A 267 -0.11 -2.76 1.41
CA CYS A 267 -0.66 -1.42 1.58
C CYS A 267 -1.27 -0.94 0.28
N GLY A 268 -2.50 -0.43 0.35
CA GLY A 268 -3.06 0.41 -0.70
C GLY A 268 -2.64 1.86 -0.53
N ALA A 269 -3.34 2.79 -1.20
CA ALA A 269 -3.01 4.21 -1.05
C ALA A 269 -3.18 4.70 0.40
N GLU A 270 -4.34 4.39 1.00
CA GLU A 270 -4.77 4.89 2.31
C GLU A 270 -5.43 3.79 3.16
N PHE A 271 -5.10 2.53 2.87
CA PHE A 271 -5.56 1.37 3.62
C PHE A 271 -4.48 0.30 3.65
N SER A 272 -4.67 -0.67 4.52
CA SER A 272 -3.71 -1.72 4.81
C SER A 272 -4.39 -3.08 4.91
N MET A 273 -3.65 -4.11 4.53
CA MET A 273 -4.08 -5.52 4.56
C MET A 273 -3.02 -6.35 5.26
N VAL A 274 -3.44 -7.21 6.18
CA VAL A 274 -2.54 -8.15 6.87
C VAL A 274 -3.17 -9.54 6.91
N VAL A 275 -2.34 -10.57 6.79
CA VAL A 275 -2.78 -11.98 6.85
C VAL A 275 -2.07 -12.67 8.01
N ASP A 276 -2.83 -13.42 8.80
CA ASP A 276 -2.29 -14.22 9.90
C ASP A 276 -1.79 -15.61 9.47
N CYS A 277 -1.08 -16.31 10.34
CA CYS A 277 -0.53 -17.64 10.07
C CYS A 277 -1.60 -18.72 9.82
N LYS A 278 -2.87 -18.45 10.13
CA LYS A 278 -4.02 -19.33 9.84
C LYS A 278 -4.71 -18.97 8.52
N GLY A 279 -4.24 -17.94 7.82
CA GLY A 279 -4.81 -17.45 6.57
C GLY A 279 -6.06 -16.59 6.75
N ASN A 280 -6.30 -16.04 7.94
CA ASN A 280 -7.31 -15.01 8.12
C ASN A 280 -6.77 -13.67 7.62
N LEU A 281 -7.62 -12.96 6.87
CA LEU A 281 -7.32 -11.63 6.35
C LEU A 281 -7.94 -10.56 7.25
N TYR A 282 -7.19 -9.48 7.48
CA TYR A 282 -7.63 -8.30 8.19
C TYR A 282 -7.31 -7.04 7.39
N SER A 283 -8.19 -6.06 7.50
CA SER A 283 -8.12 -4.78 6.80
C SER A 283 -8.35 -3.62 7.76
N PHE A 284 -7.70 -2.49 7.49
CA PHE A 284 -7.85 -1.26 8.26
C PHE A 284 -7.46 -0.05 7.41
N GLY A 285 -7.95 1.13 7.78
CA GLY A 285 -7.76 2.37 7.03
C GLY A 285 -9.04 2.93 6.40
N CYS A 286 -8.87 3.56 5.25
CA CYS A 286 -9.96 4.20 4.50
C CYS A 286 -10.95 3.16 3.93
N PRO A 287 -12.27 3.30 4.19
CA PRO A 287 -13.31 2.39 3.71
C PRO A 287 -13.78 2.67 2.28
N GLU A 288 -13.29 3.73 1.63
CA GLU A 288 -13.76 4.18 0.32
C GLU A 288 -13.80 3.04 -0.72
N TYR A 289 -14.83 3.05 -1.56
CA TYR A 289 -15.14 2.01 -2.56
C TYR A 289 -15.36 0.60 -1.99
N GLY A 290 -15.49 0.48 -0.66
CA GLY A 290 -15.52 -0.80 0.03
C GLY A 290 -14.21 -1.58 -0.10
N GLN A 291 -13.07 -0.89 -0.30
CA GLN A 291 -11.76 -1.51 -0.46
C GLN A 291 -11.28 -2.30 0.78
N LEU A 292 -11.93 -2.12 1.93
CA LEU A 292 -11.70 -2.94 3.14
C LEU A 292 -12.46 -4.29 3.10
N GLY A 293 -13.41 -4.49 2.20
CA GLY A 293 -14.05 -5.80 2.03
C GLY A 293 -15.09 -6.14 3.10
N HIS A 294 -15.71 -5.13 3.71
CA HIS A 294 -16.71 -5.29 4.79
C HIS A 294 -18.14 -4.98 4.36
N ASN A 295 -18.41 -4.98 3.05
CA ASN A 295 -19.72 -4.64 2.46
C ASN A 295 -20.24 -3.24 2.84
N SER A 296 -19.33 -2.28 3.01
CA SER A 296 -19.63 -0.89 3.33
C SER A 296 -18.52 0.00 2.75
N ASP A 297 -18.88 1.19 2.28
CA ASP A 297 -17.93 2.23 1.87
C ASP A 297 -17.67 3.27 2.97
N GLY A 298 -18.32 3.10 4.13
CA GLY A 298 -18.16 3.94 5.33
C GLY A 298 -18.59 5.39 5.17
N LYS A 299 -19.25 5.77 4.07
CA LYS A 299 -19.60 7.18 3.81
C LYS A 299 -20.74 7.65 4.69
N PHE A 300 -20.57 8.80 5.35
CA PHE A 300 -21.66 9.49 6.03
C PHE A 300 -21.57 11.02 5.85
N ILE A 301 -22.70 11.70 6.01
CA ILE A 301 -22.77 13.16 5.91
C ILE A 301 -22.55 13.73 7.31
N ALA A 302 -21.39 14.32 7.55
CA ALA A 302 -21.06 14.89 8.86
C ALA A 302 -21.78 16.23 9.10
N ARG A 303 -21.58 17.21 8.20
CA ARG A 303 -22.22 18.56 8.25
C ARG A 303 -22.25 19.20 6.86
N ALA A 304 -23.32 19.93 6.54
CA ALA A 304 -23.43 20.82 5.37
C ALA A 304 -22.83 20.26 4.06
N GLN A 305 -23.24 19.04 3.68
CA GLN A 305 -22.79 18.32 2.47
C GLN A 305 -21.32 17.84 2.47
N ARG A 306 -20.60 17.94 3.59
CA ARG A 306 -19.27 17.32 3.73
C ARG A 306 -19.42 15.81 3.99
N ILE A 307 -18.85 15.02 3.09
CA ILE A 307 -18.75 13.57 3.21
C ILE A 307 -17.54 13.25 4.10
N GLU A 308 -17.75 12.43 5.11
CA GLU A 308 -16.71 11.83 5.94
C GLU A 308 -16.82 10.31 5.90
N PHE A 309 -15.79 9.64 6.40
CA PHE A 309 -15.64 8.19 6.35
C PHE A 309 -15.52 7.60 7.75
N ASP A 310 -16.32 6.58 8.04
CA ASP A 310 -16.18 5.76 9.25
C ASP A 310 -15.04 4.77 9.04
N CYS A 311 -13.85 5.18 9.47
CA CYS A 311 -12.60 4.49 9.18
C CYS A 311 -12.36 3.32 10.15
N GLU A 312 -11.76 2.24 9.64
CA GLU A 312 -11.36 1.11 10.47
C GLU A 312 -10.00 1.40 11.11
N LEU A 313 -9.99 1.75 12.40
CA LEU A 313 -8.79 2.22 13.11
C LEU A 313 -7.92 1.09 13.66
N ILE A 314 -8.44 -0.13 13.69
CA ILE A 314 -7.75 -1.36 14.11
C ILE A 314 -8.01 -2.45 13.08
N PRO A 315 -7.14 -3.48 12.96
CA PRO A 315 -7.35 -4.55 11.99
C PRO A 315 -8.67 -5.30 12.20
N ARG A 316 -9.60 -5.13 11.26
CA ARG A 316 -10.91 -5.80 11.24
C ARG A 316 -10.87 -7.01 10.30
N ARG A 317 -11.41 -8.14 10.74
CA ARG A 317 -11.39 -9.39 9.96
C ARG A 317 -12.29 -9.28 8.73
N VAL A 318 -11.76 -9.65 7.57
CA VAL A 318 -12.54 -9.84 6.33
C VAL A 318 -13.21 -11.21 6.40
N ALA A 319 -14.49 -11.23 6.75
CA ALA A 319 -15.19 -12.45 7.13
C ALA A 319 -15.87 -13.20 5.98
N ILE A 320 -16.26 -12.49 4.91
CA ILE A 320 -17.08 -13.05 3.83
C ILE A 320 -16.33 -12.91 2.51
N PHE A 321 -16.27 -14.02 1.79
CA PHE A 321 -15.83 -14.08 0.40
C PHE A 321 -17.01 -14.59 -0.42
N ILE A 322 -17.17 -14.09 -1.65
CA ILE A 322 -18.31 -14.42 -2.51
C ILE A 322 -17.88 -14.86 -3.89
N GLU A 323 -18.74 -15.61 -4.56
CA GLU A 323 -18.76 -15.74 -6.01
C GLU A 323 -20.09 -15.25 -6.56
N ARG A 324 -20.10 -14.85 -7.83
CA ARG A 324 -21.32 -14.52 -8.57
C ARG A 324 -21.51 -15.51 -9.70
N THR A 325 -22.66 -16.19 -9.71
CA THR A 325 -23.00 -17.14 -10.77
C THR A 325 -23.35 -16.43 -12.07
N LYS A 326 -23.48 -17.18 -13.18
CA LYS A 326 -23.91 -16.63 -14.47
C LYS A 326 -25.31 -16.00 -14.40
N ASP A 327 -26.16 -16.51 -13.52
CA ASP A 327 -27.52 -16.02 -13.29
C ASP A 327 -27.56 -14.80 -12.35
N GLY A 328 -26.39 -14.30 -11.91
CA GLY A 328 -26.27 -13.15 -11.03
C GLY A 328 -26.44 -13.46 -9.54
N GLN A 329 -26.64 -14.72 -9.16
CA GLN A 329 -26.75 -15.12 -7.76
C GLN A 329 -25.42 -14.93 -7.04
N VAL A 330 -25.45 -14.32 -5.86
CA VAL A 330 -24.29 -14.14 -4.98
C VAL A 330 -24.25 -15.27 -3.97
N LEU A 331 -23.17 -16.05 -3.98
CA LEU A 331 -22.97 -17.20 -3.11
C LEU A 331 -21.73 -17.00 -2.23
N PRO A 332 -21.80 -17.29 -0.93
CA PRO A 332 -20.61 -17.24 -0.08
C PRO A 332 -19.66 -18.38 -0.43
N VAL A 333 -18.36 -18.10 -0.46
CA VAL A 333 -17.30 -19.08 -0.61
C VAL A 333 -16.75 -19.40 0.77
N PRO A 334 -17.05 -20.58 1.35
CA PRO A 334 -16.63 -20.90 2.70
C PRO A 334 -15.14 -21.24 2.78
N ASN A 335 -14.58 -21.10 3.99
CA ASN A 335 -13.24 -21.59 4.35
C ASN A 335 -12.11 -21.08 3.44
N VAL A 336 -12.18 -19.81 3.02
CA VAL A 336 -11.07 -19.17 2.31
C VAL A 336 -9.90 -18.99 3.27
N VAL A 337 -8.75 -19.58 2.91
CA VAL A 337 -7.49 -19.47 3.64
C VAL A 337 -6.54 -18.67 2.78
N ALA A 338 -6.36 -17.39 3.10
CA ALA A 338 -5.48 -16.50 2.36
C ALA A 338 -4.01 -16.96 2.48
N ARG A 339 -3.27 -16.90 1.36
CA ARG A 339 -1.84 -17.23 1.26
C ARG A 339 -1.01 -16.05 0.80
N ASP A 340 -1.59 -15.18 -0.02
CA ASP A 340 -0.97 -13.93 -0.43
C ASP A 340 -2.00 -12.82 -0.57
N VAL A 341 -1.54 -11.58 -0.44
CA VAL A 341 -2.35 -10.38 -0.61
C VAL A 341 -1.53 -9.31 -1.32
N ALA A 342 -2.13 -8.62 -2.28
CA ALA A 342 -1.52 -7.50 -2.99
C ALA A 342 -2.54 -6.37 -3.11
N CYS A 343 -2.08 -5.13 -2.96
CA CYS A 343 -2.94 -3.95 -3.06
C CYS A 343 -2.44 -3.02 -4.16
N GLY A 344 -3.37 -2.49 -4.94
CA GLY A 344 -3.12 -1.29 -5.76
C GLY A 344 -3.55 -0.03 -5.01
N ALA A 345 -3.89 1.04 -5.73
CA ALA A 345 -4.32 2.28 -5.09
C ALA A 345 -5.59 2.11 -4.24
N ASN A 346 -6.62 1.50 -4.84
CA ASN A 346 -7.96 1.38 -4.27
C ASN A 346 -8.59 -0.01 -4.50
N HIS A 347 -7.76 -1.04 -4.70
CA HIS A 347 -8.24 -2.41 -4.90
C HIS A 347 -7.26 -3.41 -4.29
N THR A 348 -7.78 -4.60 -4.00
CA THR A 348 -7.02 -5.68 -3.37
C THR A 348 -7.20 -6.96 -4.17
N LEU A 349 -6.12 -7.73 -4.28
CA LEU A 349 -6.11 -9.12 -4.72
C LEU A 349 -5.73 -10.04 -3.57
N VAL A 350 -6.38 -11.19 -3.48
CA VAL A 350 -6.02 -12.27 -2.55
C VAL A 350 -5.85 -13.55 -3.32
N LEU A 351 -4.76 -14.25 -3.02
CA LEU A 351 -4.50 -15.61 -3.46
C LEU A 351 -4.74 -16.55 -2.28
N ASP A 352 -5.61 -17.54 -2.45
CA ASP A 352 -5.93 -18.49 -1.39
C ASP A 352 -5.18 -19.83 -1.51
N SER A 353 -5.38 -20.71 -0.52
CA SER A 353 -4.79 -22.05 -0.48
C SER A 353 -5.23 -22.98 -1.61
N GLN A 354 -6.37 -22.70 -2.24
CA GLN A 354 -6.92 -23.45 -3.37
C GLN A 354 -6.50 -22.83 -4.72
N LYS A 355 -5.53 -21.90 -4.71
CA LYS A 355 -5.01 -21.21 -5.90
C LYS A 355 -6.04 -20.31 -6.58
N ARG A 356 -7.12 -19.96 -5.87
CA ARG A 356 -8.15 -19.04 -6.35
C ARG A 356 -7.72 -17.59 -6.11
N VAL A 357 -8.16 -16.71 -7.00
CA VAL A 357 -7.93 -15.27 -6.88
C VAL A 357 -9.24 -14.58 -6.55
N PHE A 358 -9.23 -13.74 -5.52
CA PHE A 358 -10.33 -12.85 -5.18
C PHE A 358 -9.90 -11.40 -5.38
N SER A 359 -10.84 -10.54 -5.76
CA SER A 359 -10.61 -9.11 -5.93
C SER A 359 -11.80 -8.29 -5.45
N TRP A 360 -11.52 -7.10 -4.91
CA TRP A 360 -12.54 -6.13 -4.50
C TRP A 360 -11.95 -4.72 -4.35
N GLY A 361 -12.83 -3.75 -4.07
CA GLY A 361 -12.55 -2.31 -4.03
C GLY A 361 -13.10 -1.60 -5.26
N PHE A 362 -12.39 -0.57 -5.72
CA PHE A 362 -12.78 0.22 -6.88
C PHE A 362 -12.69 -0.60 -8.18
N GLY A 363 -13.81 -0.70 -8.90
CA GLY A 363 -13.98 -1.46 -10.15
C GLY A 363 -13.51 -0.74 -11.41
N GLY A 364 -13.31 0.58 -11.32
CA GLY A 364 -12.95 1.42 -12.45
C GLY A 364 -11.75 0.90 -13.24
N TYR A 365 -11.83 1.06 -14.56
CA TYR A 365 -10.85 0.56 -15.53
C TYR A 365 -10.67 -0.97 -15.55
N GLY A 366 -11.56 -1.73 -14.92
CA GLY A 366 -11.55 -3.19 -14.99
C GLY A 366 -10.52 -3.88 -14.10
N ARG A 367 -9.92 -3.15 -13.14
CA ARG A 367 -8.85 -3.66 -12.26
C ARG A 367 -9.25 -4.83 -11.36
N LEU A 368 -10.55 -5.13 -11.24
CA LEU A 368 -11.07 -6.30 -10.53
C LEU A 368 -11.24 -7.53 -11.44
N GLY A 369 -11.24 -7.37 -12.77
CA GLY A 369 -11.22 -8.51 -13.69
C GLY A 369 -12.53 -9.30 -13.76
N HIS A 370 -13.66 -8.69 -13.40
CA HIS A 370 -14.98 -9.35 -13.36
C HIS A 370 -15.81 -9.18 -14.64
N THR A 371 -15.20 -8.79 -15.76
CA THR A 371 -15.88 -8.39 -17.03
C THR A 371 -16.74 -7.13 -16.92
N GLU A 372 -16.72 -6.45 -15.77
CA GLU A 372 -17.46 -5.23 -15.49
C GLU A 372 -16.61 -4.25 -14.67
N GLN A 373 -17.03 -2.99 -14.62
CA GLN A 373 -16.33 -1.91 -13.91
C GLN A 373 -16.96 -1.55 -12.55
N LYS A 374 -17.92 -2.36 -12.10
CA LYS A 374 -18.62 -2.12 -10.85
C LYS A 374 -17.70 -2.35 -9.66
N ASP A 375 -17.80 -1.48 -8.66
CA ASP A 375 -17.14 -1.68 -7.38
C ASP A 375 -17.66 -2.94 -6.69
N GLU A 376 -16.75 -3.66 -6.05
CA GLU A 376 -17.09 -4.80 -5.22
C GLU A 376 -16.67 -4.46 -3.79
N MET A 377 -17.63 -4.40 -2.87
CA MET A 377 -17.37 -4.07 -1.46
C MET A 377 -17.07 -5.31 -0.60
N VAL A 378 -17.06 -6.48 -1.24
CA VAL A 378 -16.79 -7.80 -0.64
C VAL A 378 -15.86 -8.56 -1.58
N PRO A 379 -14.84 -9.27 -1.07
CA PRO A 379 -13.96 -10.11 -1.89
C PRO A 379 -14.74 -11.03 -2.84
N ARG A 380 -14.62 -10.78 -4.15
CA ARG A 380 -15.31 -11.55 -5.18
C ARG A 380 -14.33 -12.43 -5.96
N LEU A 381 -14.72 -13.68 -6.19
CA LEU A 381 -13.94 -14.65 -6.95
C LEU A 381 -13.74 -14.21 -8.40
N VAL A 382 -12.49 -14.18 -8.85
CA VAL A 382 -12.12 -13.96 -10.26
C VAL A 382 -12.24 -15.29 -11.00
N LYS A 383 -13.33 -15.45 -11.78
CA LYS A 383 -13.77 -16.78 -12.26
C LYS A 383 -12.74 -17.55 -13.09
N LEU A 384 -11.78 -16.87 -13.74
CA LEU A 384 -10.73 -17.55 -14.52
C LEU A 384 -9.91 -18.53 -13.68
N PHE A 385 -9.62 -18.17 -12.42
CA PHE A 385 -8.68 -18.88 -11.55
C PHE A 385 -9.37 -19.90 -10.62
N ASP A 386 -10.63 -20.23 -10.89
CA ASP A 386 -11.43 -21.20 -10.13
C ASP A 386 -11.56 -22.56 -10.84
N PHE A 387 -11.03 -22.67 -12.06
CA PHE A 387 -11.10 -23.92 -12.82
C PHE A 387 -9.93 -24.86 -12.47
N PRO A 388 -10.14 -26.19 -12.46
CA PRO A 388 -9.09 -27.16 -12.24
C PRO A 388 -7.88 -26.93 -13.17
N GLY A 389 -6.68 -26.82 -12.59
CA GLY A 389 -5.43 -26.58 -13.32
C GLY A 389 -5.26 -25.18 -13.91
N ARG A 390 -6.17 -24.24 -13.61
CA ARG A 390 -6.07 -22.83 -14.02
C ARG A 390 -5.89 -21.88 -12.83
N GLY A 391 -5.54 -22.41 -11.66
CA GLY A 391 -5.25 -21.59 -10.48
C GLY A 391 -4.08 -20.63 -10.71
N ALA A 392 -3.94 -19.67 -9.79
CA ALA A 392 -2.81 -18.76 -9.73
C ALA A 392 -1.74 -19.26 -8.76
N SER A 393 -0.48 -19.04 -9.13
CA SER A 393 0.68 -19.29 -8.28
C SER A 393 1.23 -18.00 -7.64
N GLN A 394 1.02 -16.84 -8.27
CA GLN A 394 1.47 -15.53 -7.83
C GLN A 394 0.44 -14.46 -8.20
N ILE A 395 0.34 -13.40 -7.41
CA ILE A 395 -0.50 -12.23 -7.68
C ILE A 395 0.32 -10.94 -7.51
N TYR A 396 0.00 -9.92 -8.30
CA TYR A 396 0.63 -8.60 -8.21
C TYR A 396 -0.39 -7.50 -8.52
N CYS A 397 -0.22 -6.35 -7.89
CA CYS A 397 -0.99 -5.15 -8.18
C CYS A 397 -0.09 -4.04 -8.70
N GLY A 398 -0.60 -3.28 -9.68
CA GLY A 398 -0.12 -1.96 -10.02
C GLY A 398 -1.01 -0.87 -9.45
N TYR A 399 -0.84 0.37 -9.91
CA TYR A 399 -1.66 1.50 -9.45
C TYR A 399 -3.16 1.29 -9.76
N GLN A 400 -3.48 0.97 -11.02
CA GLN A 400 -4.85 0.76 -11.53
C GLN A 400 -5.00 -0.55 -12.33
N CYS A 401 -4.12 -1.51 -12.07
CA CYS A 401 -4.11 -2.79 -12.75
C CYS A 401 -3.68 -3.94 -11.83
N SER A 402 -3.87 -5.14 -12.33
CA SER A 402 -3.73 -6.39 -11.61
C SER A 402 -3.11 -7.45 -12.50
N PHE A 403 -2.38 -8.36 -11.87
CA PHE A 403 -1.70 -9.45 -12.54
C PHE A 403 -1.81 -10.74 -11.72
N ALA A 404 -1.81 -11.86 -12.43
CA ALA A 404 -1.62 -13.16 -11.81
C ALA A 404 -0.79 -14.06 -12.72
N VAL A 405 0.09 -14.85 -12.14
CA VAL A 405 0.81 -15.92 -12.84
C VAL A 405 0.06 -17.22 -12.58
N SER A 406 -0.33 -17.94 -13.62
CA SER A 406 -1.02 -19.22 -13.46
C SER A 406 -0.10 -20.31 -12.91
N GLU A 407 -0.67 -21.44 -12.51
CA GLU A 407 0.10 -22.65 -12.15
C GLU A 407 0.95 -23.17 -13.31
N MET A 408 0.52 -22.90 -14.56
CA MET A 408 1.27 -23.23 -15.77
C MET A 408 2.36 -22.19 -16.11
N GLY A 409 2.54 -21.15 -15.29
CA GLY A 409 3.54 -20.10 -15.50
C GLY A 409 3.12 -18.97 -16.46
N GLY A 410 1.90 -19.01 -16.99
CA GLY A 410 1.38 -17.98 -17.89
C GLY A 410 1.01 -16.70 -17.13
N LEU A 411 1.47 -15.54 -17.61
CA LEU A 411 1.12 -14.24 -17.03
C LEU A 411 -0.23 -13.74 -17.57
N PHE A 412 -1.10 -13.32 -16.67
CA PHE A 412 -2.36 -12.65 -16.96
C PHE A 412 -2.35 -11.22 -16.43
N PHE A 413 -2.98 -10.32 -17.18
CA PHE A 413 -3.12 -8.90 -16.89
C PHE A 413 -4.58 -8.46 -17.03
N TRP A 414 -5.03 -7.57 -16.15
CA TRP A 414 -6.27 -6.82 -16.30
C TRP A 414 -6.18 -5.45 -15.61
N GLY A 415 -7.15 -4.59 -15.88
CA GLY A 415 -7.09 -3.18 -15.51
C GLY A 415 -6.49 -2.32 -16.62
N VAL A 416 -5.80 -1.24 -16.22
CA VAL A 416 -5.18 -0.30 -17.15
C VAL A 416 -3.78 0.08 -16.71
N THR A 417 -2.84 0.13 -17.65
CA THR A 417 -1.49 0.69 -17.44
C THR A 417 -1.40 2.12 -17.96
N ASN A 418 -2.24 2.53 -18.90
CA ASN A 418 -2.29 3.88 -19.44
C ASN A 418 -3.76 4.29 -19.63
N THR A 419 -4.24 5.26 -18.85
CA THR A 419 -5.64 5.69 -18.84
C THR A 419 -6.11 6.26 -20.19
N SER A 420 -5.19 6.68 -21.06
CA SER A 420 -5.52 7.10 -22.43
C SER A 420 -5.75 5.94 -23.42
N ARG A 421 -5.50 4.69 -23.02
CA ARG A 421 -5.72 3.48 -23.81
C ARG A 421 -6.89 2.67 -23.26
N GLU A 422 -7.33 1.68 -24.03
CA GLU A 422 -8.42 0.78 -23.64
C GLU A 422 -8.10 0.01 -22.35
N SER A 423 -9.08 -0.06 -21.46
CA SER A 423 -9.04 -0.84 -20.24
C SER A 423 -9.32 -2.33 -20.51
N THR A 424 -8.63 -3.21 -19.78
CA THR A 424 -8.83 -4.66 -19.87
C THR A 424 -9.73 -5.12 -18.72
N MET A 425 -10.99 -5.44 -19.04
CA MET A 425 -12.03 -5.75 -18.04
C MET A 425 -11.97 -7.17 -17.45
N TYR A 426 -11.15 -8.05 -18.01
CA TYR A 426 -11.04 -9.46 -17.65
C TYR A 426 -9.60 -9.94 -17.81
N PRO A 427 -9.10 -10.87 -16.97
CA PRO A 427 -7.73 -11.37 -17.09
C PRO A 427 -7.40 -11.87 -18.50
N LYS A 428 -6.45 -11.18 -19.14
CA LYS A 428 -5.96 -11.46 -20.49
C LYS A 428 -4.52 -11.96 -20.42
N ALA A 429 -4.22 -13.04 -21.15
CA ALA A 429 -2.87 -13.58 -21.20
C ALA A 429 -1.91 -12.59 -21.90
N VAL A 430 -0.73 -12.40 -21.33
CA VAL A 430 0.36 -11.61 -21.92
C VAL A 430 1.18 -12.54 -22.82
N GLN A 431 0.79 -12.60 -24.10
CA GLN A 431 1.32 -13.58 -25.06
C GLN A 431 2.82 -13.42 -25.33
N ASP A 432 3.34 -12.20 -25.25
CA ASP A 432 4.77 -11.91 -25.47
C ASP A 432 5.70 -12.61 -24.47
N LEU A 433 5.16 -13.00 -23.30
CA LEU A 433 5.90 -13.72 -22.26
C LEU A 433 5.55 -15.23 -22.23
N CYS A 434 4.92 -15.76 -23.27
CA CYS A 434 4.64 -17.19 -23.36
C CYS A 434 5.94 -18.01 -23.31
N GLY A 435 5.97 -19.04 -22.47
CA GLY A 435 7.14 -19.89 -22.24
C GLY A 435 8.19 -19.31 -21.28
N TRP A 436 8.08 -18.03 -20.88
CA TRP A 436 8.97 -17.44 -19.89
C TRP A 436 8.56 -17.82 -18.47
N LYS A 437 9.54 -18.22 -17.65
CA LYS A 437 9.31 -18.45 -16.23
C LYS A 437 9.33 -17.13 -15.46
N ILE A 438 8.15 -16.62 -15.12
CA ILE A 438 7.99 -15.39 -14.33
C ILE A 438 8.48 -15.63 -12.90
N ARG A 439 9.42 -14.80 -12.43
CA ARG A 439 10.03 -14.89 -11.08
C ARG A 439 9.65 -13.74 -10.16
N SER A 440 9.46 -12.56 -10.72
CA SER A 440 9.09 -11.33 -10.01
C SER A 440 8.47 -10.36 -11.00
N LEU A 441 7.50 -9.58 -10.54
CA LEU A 441 6.83 -8.53 -11.30
C LEU A 441 6.47 -7.39 -10.34
N ALA A 442 6.56 -6.16 -10.83
CA ALA A 442 6.03 -4.99 -10.14
C ALA A 442 5.51 -4.01 -11.18
N CYS A 443 4.52 -3.20 -10.83
CA CYS A 443 3.96 -2.19 -11.73
C CYS A 443 3.77 -0.87 -10.98
N GLY A 444 4.33 0.22 -11.53
CA GLY A 444 4.15 1.57 -11.00
C GLY A 444 2.91 2.27 -11.58
N ARG A 445 2.85 3.60 -11.41
CA ARG A 445 1.86 4.49 -12.02
C ARG A 445 2.41 5.08 -13.33
N ASN A 446 1.73 4.94 -14.46
CA ASN A 446 2.06 5.74 -15.65
C ASN A 446 1.24 7.04 -15.65
N ASN A 447 1.89 8.20 -15.72
CA ASN A 447 1.20 9.45 -16.04
C ASN A 447 1.40 9.74 -17.53
N SER A 448 0.34 9.70 -18.32
CA SER A 448 0.35 10.09 -19.74
C SER A 448 -0.17 11.51 -19.97
N GLU A 449 -0.20 12.37 -18.96
CA GLU A 449 -0.70 13.73 -19.10
C GLU A 449 0.35 14.69 -19.68
N LYS A 450 0.18 14.97 -20.98
CA LYS A 450 0.30 16.26 -21.68
C LYS A 450 1.56 17.15 -21.56
N ASN A 451 2.66 16.77 -20.94
CA ASN A 451 3.94 17.45 -21.19
C ASN A 451 4.74 16.70 -22.26
N ALA A 452 4.79 17.28 -23.47
CA ALA A 452 5.55 16.75 -24.61
C ALA A 452 7.06 16.63 -24.36
N SER A 453 7.58 17.25 -23.29
CA SER A 453 8.96 17.14 -22.81
C SER A 453 9.21 16.01 -21.79
N GLU A 454 8.16 15.40 -21.22
CA GLU A 454 8.25 14.39 -20.14
C GLU A 454 7.62 13.04 -20.52
N LYS A 455 7.50 12.76 -21.82
CA LYS A 455 6.73 11.62 -22.35
C LYS A 455 7.20 10.20 -21.97
N ARG A 456 8.19 9.97 -21.10
CA ARG A 456 8.75 8.61 -20.87
C ARG A 456 9.30 8.27 -19.47
N CYS A 457 8.90 8.94 -18.41
CA CYS A 457 9.40 8.58 -17.07
C CYS A 457 8.30 8.43 -16.03
N ASN A 458 7.55 7.33 -16.13
CA ASN A 458 7.30 6.47 -14.97
C ASN A 458 7.41 5.04 -15.49
N LYS A 459 8.50 4.35 -15.17
CA LYS A 459 8.77 2.99 -15.62
C LYS A 459 8.81 2.07 -14.41
N PHE A 460 8.11 0.96 -14.55
CA PHE A 460 8.20 -0.29 -13.79
C PHE A 460 9.46 -0.41 -12.92
N PHE A 461 9.28 -0.53 -11.60
CA PHE A 461 10.35 -0.95 -10.70
C PHE A 461 10.64 -2.44 -10.90
N PHE A 462 11.38 -2.80 -11.94
CA PHE A 462 11.96 -4.13 -12.02
C PHE A 462 13.17 -4.20 -11.10
N PHE A 463 13.00 -4.76 -9.90
CA PHE A 463 14.13 -5.21 -9.09
C PHE A 463 14.67 -6.50 -9.71
N TYR A 464 15.70 -6.38 -10.54
CA TYR A 464 16.46 -7.53 -11.02
C TYR A 464 17.46 -7.96 -9.94
N TYR A 465 17.31 -9.19 -9.47
CA TYR A 465 18.38 -9.90 -8.77
C TYR A 465 19.34 -10.49 -9.80
N TYR A 466 20.60 -10.05 -9.77
CA TYR A 466 21.68 -10.75 -10.47
C TYR A 466 22.11 -11.94 -9.62
N TYR A 467 21.92 -13.16 -10.12
CA TYR A 467 22.61 -14.35 -9.59
C TYR A 467 23.92 -14.52 -10.36
N TYR A 468 25.06 -14.40 -9.68
CA TYR A 468 26.29 -15.05 -10.13
C TYR A 468 26.29 -16.47 -9.54
N LEU A 469 25.98 -17.46 -10.35
CA LEU A 469 26.28 -18.87 -10.07
C LEU A 469 27.33 -19.29 -11.11
N THR A 470 28.61 -19.13 -10.77
CA THR A 470 29.71 -19.74 -11.52
C THR A 470 29.91 -21.15 -10.95
N PRO A 471 29.56 -22.24 -11.67
CA PRO A 471 30.05 -23.56 -11.30
C PRO A 471 31.53 -23.64 -11.68
N LEU A 472 32.40 -23.74 -10.68
CA LEU A 472 33.78 -24.19 -10.85
C LEU A 472 33.75 -25.68 -11.20
N LEU A 473 34.05 -26.03 -12.44
CA LEU A 473 34.55 -27.37 -12.79
C LEU A 473 35.72 -27.29 -13.78
N PRO A 474 36.68 -28.22 -13.71
CA PRO A 474 37.99 -28.10 -14.34
C PRO A 474 38.06 -28.78 -15.72
N GLY A 475 38.92 -28.25 -16.58
CA GLY A 475 39.61 -29.03 -17.63
C GLY A 475 39.08 -28.91 -19.07
N PRO A 476 39.97 -29.09 -20.08
CA PRO A 476 39.90 -28.38 -21.35
C PRO A 476 39.39 -29.24 -22.52
N SER A 477 39.29 -28.59 -23.68
CA SER A 477 39.12 -29.11 -25.05
C SER A 477 37.70 -29.39 -25.54
N SER A 478 37.06 -28.35 -26.12
CA SER A 478 36.82 -28.27 -27.57
C SER A 478 35.98 -27.02 -27.85
N VAL A 479 36.58 -26.07 -28.56
CA VAL A 479 35.94 -24.81 -28.97
C VAL A 479 34.88 -25.13 -30.02
N THR A 480 33.61 -25.06 -29.61
CA THR A 480 32.49 -24.80 -30.52
C THR A 480 31.76 -23.60 -29.96
N SER A 481 31.67 -22.52 -30.73
CA SER A 481 31.18 -21.22 -30.26
C SER A 481 29.70 -21.28 -29.88
N CYS A 482 29.40 -21.41 -28.59
CA CYS A 482 28.11 -21.02 -28.04
C CYS A 482 28.20 -19.53 -27.70
N LYS A 483 27.61 -18.68 -28.55
CA LYS A 483 27.33 -17.28 -28.19
C LYS A 483 26.49 -17.28 -26.92
N ALA A 484 27.04 -16.76 -25.84
CA ALA A 484 26.27 -16.40 -24.66
C ALA A 484 25.37 -15.22 -25.04
N GLU A 485 24.07 -15.46 -25.24
CA GLU A 485 23.11 -14.37 -25.34
C GLU A 485 22.91 -13.76 -23.95
N SER A 486 23.54 -12.61 -23.76
CA SER A 486 23.20 -11.65 -22.73
C SER A 486 21.72 -11.23 -22.92
N GLY A 487 20.81 -11.92 -22.22
CA GLY A 487 19.40 -11.53 -22.20
C GLY A 487 19.25 -10.18 -21.52
N ALA A 488 19.14 -9.12 -22.32
CA ALA A 488 18.78 -7.79 -21.85
C ALA A 488 17.39 -7.84 -21.15
N PRO A 489 17.16 -7.00 -20.13
CA PRO A 489 15.85 -6.91 -19.50
C PRO A 489 14.80 -6.46 -20.52
N VAL A 490 13.72 -7.23 -20.65
CA VAL A 490 12.54 -6.84 -21.42
C VAL A 490 11.76 -5.83 -20.57
N VAL A 491 12.07 -4.54 -20.79
CA VAL A 491 11.20 -3.46 -20.36
C VAL A 491 9.97 -3.54 -21.24
N LEU A 492 8.83 -3.95 -20.66
CA LEU A 492 7.53 -3.80 -21.31
C LEU A 492 7.24 -2.29 -21.43
N SER A 493 7.67 -1.68 -22.55
CA SER A 493 7.04 -0.46 -23.02
C SER A 493 5.86 -0.87 -23.88
N THR A 494 4.66 -0.81 -23.32
CA THR A 494 3.43 -0.81 -24.13
C THR A 494 3.16 0.58 -24.67
#